data_AF-A0A976QEV6-F1
#
_entry.id   AF-A0A976QEV6-F1
#
_cell.length_a   1.000
_cell.length_b   1.000
_cell.length_c   1.000
_cell.angle_alpha   90.00
_cell.angle_beta   90.00
_cell.angle_gamma   90.00
#
_symmetry.space_group_name_H-M   'P 1'
#
loop_
_entity.id
_entity.type
_entity.pdbx_description
1 polymer ?
#
loop_
_entity_poly.entity_id
_entity_poly.type
_entity_poly.pdbx_seq_one_letter_code
_entity_poly.pdbx_strand_id
1 'polypeptide(L)'
;MKLPQISEIAVRGKTVLVRAAFDVPMSEGQICDDSRIRDCLPTLRTLLEKNAKIVIISKLGRPEGWDSSFSLEPAAMKLAEILGRKFIALDEGATSLPEYSIPHLYFFKHNIEKSSPKQLISQMREKDIAVLENLLFYDKEKENNSDFARLLAGCADVYVNEAFASCHRTEASIARIPEFLPSAAGLGLVREIASLERILNHPKKPVVVMMGGVKLSTKAPALENLAKFADEVLLGGGLANLFLKARGYEIGRSVWEKQQETLARKILRDHREKIKLPLDVVVSNSDMEMVEVVKISEVKPHHMILDIGPATIGEYSGYLKKGKTLIWNGPMGYFEKKPFSHGTYSLARLFASRTGREVYGVAGGGETLEAIHNLGMEKYIDHVSTGGGAMLDFLAGKELPGLKALMKTE
;
A
#
# COMPACT_ATOMS: atom_id res chain seq x y z
N MET A 1 -13.05 7.55 -12.67
CA MET A 1 -11.97 8.36 -13.28
C MET A 1 -11.53 7.67 -14.57
N LYS A 2 -11.26 8.38 -15.67
CA LYS A 2 -10.77 7.76 -16.90
C LYS A 2 -9.28 8.05 -17.04
N LEU A 3 -8.45 7.03 -16.81
CA LEU A 3 -6.99 7.09 -17.00
C LEU A 3 -6.63 6.43 -18.33
N PRO A 4 -5.61 6.95 -19.06
CA PRO A 4 -5.03 6.22 -20.18
C PRO A 4 -4.53 4.86 -19.67
N GLN A 5 -4.93 3.78 -20.32
CA GLN A 5 -4.53 2.44 -19.91
C GLN A 5 -3.44 1.88 -20.82
N ILE A 6 -2.64 0.95 -20.30
CA ILE A 6 -1.61 0.26 -21.09
C ILE A 6 -2.16 -0.46 -22.33
N SER A 7 -3.45 -0.80 -22.33
CA SER A 7 -4.16 -1.35 -23.50
C SER A 7 -4.36 -0.33 -24.62
N GLU A 8 -4.33 0.96 -24.32
CA GLU A 8 -4.64 2.07 -25.23
C GLU A 8 -3.38 2.69 -25.86
N ILE A 9 -2.18 2.35 -25.38
CA ILE A 9 -0.91 2.85 -25.92
C ILE A 9 -0.18 1.80 -26.77
N ALA A 10 0.41 2.26 -27.87
CA ALA A 10 1.29 1.46 -28.72
C ALA A 10 2.65 1.25 -28.06
N VAL A 11 2.91 0.02 -27.59
CA VAL A 11 4.14 -0.40 -26.89
C VAL A 11 4.98 -1.43 -27.66
N ARG A 12 4.50 -1.94 -28.80
CA ARG A 12 5.19 -3.01 -29.53
C ARG A 12 6.55 -2.55 -30.05
N GLY A 13 7.61 -3.29 -29.73
CA GLY A 13 9.00 -2.98 -30.10
C GLY A 13 9.60 -1.74 -29.43
N LYS A 14 8.81 -1.01 -28.62
CA LYS A 14 9.25 0.19 -27.91
C LYS A 14 9.93 -0.14 -26.59
N THR A 15 10.72 0.80 -26.09
CA THR A 15 11.20 0.78 -24.70
C THR A 15 10.15 1.43 -23.80
N VAL A 16 9.71 0.72 -22.78
CA VAL A 16 8.69 1.14 -21.83
C VAL A 16 9.31 1.31 -20.44
N LEU A 17 9.23 2.52 -19.89
CA LEU A 17 9.63 2.83 -18.53
C LEU A 17 8.49 2.51 -17.58
N VAL A 18 8.66 1.51 -16.72
CA VAL A 18 7.66 1.06 -15.75
C VAL A 18 8.05 1.54 -14.35
N ARG A 19 7.23 2.41 -13.76
CA ARG A 19 7.35 2.77 -12.35
C ARG A 19 6.65 1.72 -11.49
N ALA A 20 7.42 0.76 -10.98
CA ALA A 20 6.92 -0.37 -10.18
C ALA A 20 6.91 -0.06 -8.68
N ALA A 21 6.18 -0.85 -7.89
CA ALA A 21 6.10 -0.73 -6.43
C ALA A 21 7.03 -1.69 -5.68
N PHE A 22 8.31 -1.80 -6.06
CA PHE A 22 9.27 -2.75 -5.45
C PHE A 22 9.83 -2.32 -4.08
N ASP A 23 9.09 -1.49 -3.36
CA ASP A 23 9.37 -1.18 -1.97
C ASP A 23 8.90 -2.35 -1.10
N VAL A 24 9.67 -3.43 -1.08
CA VAL A 24 9.34 -4.70 -0.40
C VAL A 24 9.94 -4.74 1.01
N PRO A 25 9.30 -5.41 1.98
CA PRO A 25 9.90 -5.61 3.30
C PRO A 25 11.13 -6.51 3.18
N MET A 26 12.21 -6.07 3.82
CA MET A 26 13.52 -6.73 3.78
C MET A 26 13.97 -7.07 5.21
N SER A 27 14.60 -8.23 5.37
CA SER A 27 15.31 -8.62 6.60
C SER A 27 16.63 -9.25 6.21
N GLU A 28 17.73 -8.78 6.79
CA GLU A 28 19.09 -9.31 6.54
C GLU A 28 19.45 -9.41 5.03
N GLY A 29 19.01 -8.42 4.25
CA GLY A 29 19.25 -8.37 2.79
C GLY A 29 18.35 -9.30 1.96
N GLN A 30 17.39 -9.99 2.57
CA GLN A 30 16.45 -10.88 1.89
C GLN A 30 15.02 -10.30 1.89
N ILE A 31 14.27 -10.62 0.84
CA ILE A 31 12.86 -10.23 0.71
C ILE A 31 12.01 -11.12 1.61
N CYS A 32 11.28 -10.51 2.55
CA CYS A 32 10.34 -11.22 3.42
C CYS A 32 9.00 -11.50 2.73
N ASP A 33 8.56 -10.59 1.86
CA ASP A 33 7.30 -10.68 1.12
C ASP A 33 7.48 -10.12 -0.30
N ASP A 34 7.25 -10.97 -1.31
CA ASP A 34 7.38 -10.63 -2.72
C ASP A 34 6.05 -10.23 -3.39
N SER A 35 4.97 -10.06 -2.62
CA SER A 35 3.62 -9.73 -3.11
C SER A 35 3.61 -8.50 -4.02
N ARG A 36 4.36 -7.45 -3.68
CA ARG A 36 4.45 -6.24 -4.52
C ARG A 36 5.17 -6.46 -5.85
N ILE A 37 6.12 -7.40 -5.91
CA ILE A 37 6.76 -7.79 -7.16
C ILE A 37 5.76 -8.57 -8.01
N ARG A 38 5.02 -9.50 -7.38
CA ARG A 38 4.00 -10.32 -8.05
C ARG A 38 2.85 -9.49 -8.61
N ASP A 39 2.42 -8.46 -7.89
CA ASP A 39 1.36 -7.54 -8.33
C ASP A 39 1.69 -6.80 -9.65
N CYS A 40 2.97 -6.58 -9.93
CA CYS A 40 3.43 -5.93 -11.16
C CYS A 40 3.46 -6.90 -12.37
N LEU A 41 3.50 -8.22 -12.13
CA LEU A 41 3.69 -9.23 -13.18
C LEU A 41 2.66 -9.18 -14.33
N PRO A 42 1.35 -8.95 -14.10
CA PRO A 42 0.38 -8.89 -15.20
C PRO A 42 0.75 -7.84 -16.24
N THR A 43 1.20 -6.67 -15.80
CA THR A 43 1.64 -5.58 -16.67
C THR A 43 2.93 -5.91 -17.37
N LEU A 44 3.93 -6.42 -16.64
CA LEU A 44 5.20 -6.83 -17.24
C LEU A 44 4.97 -7.90 -18.30
N ARG A 45 4.16 -8.94 -18.04
CA ARG A 45 3.83 -9.99 -19.01
C ARG A 45 3.14 -9.42 -20.25
N THR A 46 2.17 -8.52 -20.07
CA THR A 46 1.49 -7.83 -21.19
C THR A 46 2.49 -7.07 -22.09
N LEU A 47 3.47 -6.40 -21.49
CA LEU A 47 4.52 -5.70 -22.23
C LEU A 47 5.43 -6.67 -22.99
N LEU A 48 5.84 -7.76 -22.34
CA LEU A 48 6.67 -8.80 -22.94
C LEU A 48 5.96 -9.52 -24.11
N GLU A 49 4.67 -9.80 -23.99
CA GLU A 49 3.84 -10.39 -25.06
C GLU A 49 3.77 -9.47 -26.30
N LYS A 50 3.84 -8.15 -26.07
CA LYS A 50 3.92 -7.15 -27.13
C LYS A 50 5.35 -6.89 -27.62
N ASN A 51 6.34 -7.71 -27.26
CA ASN A 51 7.75 -7.54 -27.62
C ASN A 51 8.35 -6.18 -27.17
N ALA A 52 7.82 -5.58 -26.11
CA ALA A 52 8.41 -4.35 -25.56
C ALA A 52 9.74 -4.67 -24.87
N LYS A 53 10.63 -3.66 -24.84
CA LYS A 53 11.78 -3.61 -23.93
C LYS A 53 11.31 -2.92 -22.66
N ILE A 54 11.65 -3.43 -21.48
CA ILE A 54 11.14 -2.88 -20.21
C ILE A 54 12.29 -2.29 -19.41
N VAL A 55 12.14 -1.04 -18.98
CA VAL A 55 13.04 -0.40 -18.00
C VAL A 55 12.23 -0.17 -16.74
N ILE A 56 12.58 -0.81 -15.64
CA ILE A 56 11.88 -0.69 -14.36
C ILE A 56 12.61 0.30 -13.48
N ILE A 57 11.84 1.21 -12.90
CA ILE A 57 12.29 2.14 -11.86
C ILE A 57 11.43 1.96 -10.62
N SER A 58 12.07 1.99 -9.44
CA SER A 58 11.38 1.85 -8.16
C SER A 58 12.12 2.57 -7.05
N LYS A 59 11.51 2.57 -5.87
CA LYS A 59 12.16 2.94 -4.62
C LYS A 59 12.16 1.77 -3.65
N LEU A 60 13.05 1.81 -2.66
CA LEU A 60 13.07 0.91 -1.52
C LEU A 60 13.41 1.68 -0.25
N GLY A 61 12.60 1.50 0.80
CA GLY A 61 12.86 2.03 2.13
C GLY A 61 12.99 3.56 2.18
N ARG A 62 13.92 4.04 3.02
CA ARG A 62 14.13 5.48 3.28
C ARG A 62 15.62 5.78 3.54
N PRO A 63 16.49 5.61 2.53
CA PRO A 63 17.91 5.89 2.71
C PRO A 63 18.18 7.41 2.88
N GLU A 64 19.26 7.70 3.60
CA GLU A 64 19.88 9.03 3.72
C GLU A 64 21.15 9.08 2.85
N GLY A 65 20.95 9.04 1.53
CA GLY A 65 22.03 8.97 0.53
C GLY A 65 22.20 7.58 -0.06
N TRP A 66 23.39 7.29 -0.59
CA TRP A 66 23.69 6.00 -1.21
C TRP A 66 24.00 4.94 -0.15
N ASP A 67 23.16 3.91 -0.05
CA ASP A 67 23.28 2.84 0.94
C ASP A 67 22.90 1.50 0.32
N SER A 68 23.86 0.57 0.25
CA SER A 68 23.67 -0.74 -0.38
C SER A 68 22.60 -1.59 0.29
N SER A 69 22.27 -1.35 1.57
CA SER A 69 21.19 -2.05 2.27
C SER A 69 19.81 -1.73 1.69
N PHE A 70 19.68 -0.61 0.98
CA PHE A 70 18.48 -0.19 0.27
C PHE A 70 18.60 -0.37 -1.26
N SER A 71 19.55 -1.17 -1.75
CA SER A 71 19.64 -1.49 -3.18
C SER A 71 18.42 -2.29 -3.65
N LEU A 72 18.01 -2.06 -4.90
CA LEU A 72 16.98 -2.84 -5.58
C LEU A 72 17.48 -4.17 -6.16
N GLU A 73 18.77 -4.49 -6.03
CA GLU A 73 19.37 -5.73 -6.55
C GLU A 73 18.59 -6.99 -6.11
N PRO A 74 18.22 -7.17 -4.82
CA PRO A 74 17.47 -8.35 -4.38
C PRO A 74 16.09 -8.46 -5.06
N ALA A 75 15.40 -7.33 -5.23
CA ALA A 75 14.11 -7.29 -5.92
C ALA A 75 14.24 -7.63 -7.42
N ALA A 76 15.29 -7.13 -8.07
CA ALA A 76 15.60 -7.45 -9.47
C ALA A 76 15.95 -8.94 -9.65
N MET A 77 16.76 -9.51 -8.74
CA MET A 77 17.06 -10.95 -8.71
C MET A 77 15.80 -11.78 -8.54
N LYS A 78 14.92 -11.41 -7.60
CA LYS A 78 13.66 -12.14 -7.37
C LYS A 78 12.72 -12.05 -8.57
N LEU A 79 12.65 -10.90 -9.22
CA LEU A 79 11.89 -10.74 -10.46
C LEU A 79 12.43 -11.64 -11.58
N ALA A 80 13.76 -11.75 -11.71
CA ALA A 80 14.40 -12.62 -12.70
C ALA A 80 14.06 -14.09 -12.45
N GLU A 81 14.11 -14.54 -11.19
CA GLU A 81 13.69 -15.88 -10.76
C GLU A 81 12.24 -16.16 -11.15
N ILE A 82 11.31 -15.26 -10.78
CA ILE A 82 9.87 -15.40 -11.05
C ILE A 82 9.56 -15.47 -12.54
N LEU A 83 10.31 -14.72 -13.37
CA LEU A 83 10.12 -14.68 -14.82
C LEU A 83 10.94 -15.73 -15.57
N GLY A 84 11.76 -16.54 -14.89
CA GLY A 84 12.64 -17.52 -15.52
C GLY A 84 13.70 -16.89 -16.42
N ARG A 85 14.26 -15.75 -16.02
CA ARG A 85 15.23 -14.96 -16.80
C ARG A 85 16.62 -15.05 -16.22
N LYS A 86 17.63 -14.90 -17.08
CA LYS A 86 19.02 -14.80 -16.62
C LYS A 86 19.24 -13.41 -16.02
N PHE A 87 19.51 -13.38 -14.72
CA PHE A 87 19.92 -12.18 -14.00
C PHE A 87 21.37 -11.80 -14.34
N ILE A 88 21.60 -10.52 -14.63
CA ILE A 88 22.91 -9.95 -14.94
C ILE A 88 23.02 -8.59 -14.24
N ALA A 89 23.96 -8.47 -13.29
CA ALA A 89 24.33 -7.18 -12.73
C ALA A 89 25.34 -6.48 -13.63
N LEU A 90 25.15 -5.19 -13.89
CA LEU A 90 26.04 -4.34 -14.68
C LEU A 90 26.76 -3.38 -13.74
N ASP A 91 28.09 -3.50 -13.69
CA ASP A 91 28.99 -2.71 -12.86
C ASP A 91 29.38 -1.38 -13.51
N GLU A 92 29.78 -0.41 -12.67
CA GLU A 92 30.21 0.92 -13.10
C GLU A 92 31.28 0.86 -14.21
N GLY A 93 30.97 1.42 -15.39
CA GLY A 93 31.83 1.37 -16.58
C GLY A 93 31.44 0.35 -17.67
N ALA A 94 30.39 -0.45 -17.49
CA ALA A 94 29.87 -1.31 -18.57
C ALA A 94 29.53 -0.52 -19.84
N THR A 95 30.05 -0.95 -20.99
CA THR A 95 29.84 -0.29 -22.30
C THR A 95 29.03 -1.14 -23.29
N SER A 96 28.89 -2.44 -23.01
CA SER A 96 28.14 -3.39 -23.85
C SER A 96 27.30 -4.34 -23.00
N LEU A 97 26.12 -4.72 -23.52
CA LEU A 97 25.33 -5.81 -22.98
C LEU A 97 25.85 -7.16 -23.48
N PRO A 98 25.90 -8.20 -22.65
CA PRO A 98 26.38 -9.50 -23.09
C PRO A 98 25.40 -10.18 -24.05
N GLU A 99 25.95 -10.87 -25.05
CA GLU A 99 25.16 -11.58 -26.06
C GLU A 99 24.82 -13.00 -25.61
N TYR A 100 23.55 -13.26 -25.27
CA TYR A 100 23.06 -14.62 -25.11
C TYR A 100 21.74 -14.86 -25.86
N SER A 101 21.40 -16.12 -26.07
CA SER A 101 20.20 -16.57 -26.79
C SER A 101 18.92 -16.57 -25.94
N ILE A 102 19.02 -16.28 -24.64
CA ILE A 102 17.90 -16.27 -23.69
C ILE A 102 17.53 -14.83 -23.29
N PRO A 103 16.26 -14.56 -22.92
CA PRO A 103 15.87 -13.23 -22.44
C PRO A 103 16.53 -12.88 -21.10
N HIS A 104 17.01 -11.64 -20.97
CA HIS A 104 17.74 -11.20 -19.78
C HIS A 104 16.88 -10.34 -18.85
N LEU A 105 17.36 -10.25 -17.61
CA LEU A 105 17.06 -9.16 -16.70
C LEU A 105 18.39 -8.53 -16.27
N TYR A 106 18.61 -7.29 -16.68
CA TYR A 106 19.77 -6.50 -16.34
C TYR A 106 19.50 -5.64 -15.12
N PHE A 107 20.39 -5.63 -14.14
CA PHE A 107 20.36 -4.72 -13.00
C PHE A 107 21.50 -3.70 -13.11
N PHE A 108 21.16 -2.42 -13.13
CA PHE A 108 22.13 -1.34 -13.26
C PHE A 108 22.59 -0.88 -11.87
N LYS A 109 23.82 -1.21 -11.48
CA LYS A 109 24.43 -0.75 -10.22
C LYS A 109 24.89 0.71 -10.25
N HIS A 110 24.80 1.34 -11.43
CA HIS A 110 25.36 2.65 -11.71
C HIS A 110 24.54 3.78 -11.10
N ASN A 111 25.24 4.85 -10.72
CA ASN A 111 24.61 6.15 -10.55
C ASN A 111 24.26 6.71 -11.94
N ILE A 112 22.95 6.83 -12.21
CA ILE A 112 22.45 7.24 -13.53
C ILE A 112 22.77 8.71 -13.89
N GLU A 113 23.13 9.53 -12.90
CA GLU A 113 23.56 10.92 -13.11
C GLU A 113 25.02 11.02 -13.52
N LYS A 114 25.84 10.02 -13.16
CA LYS A 114 27.26 9.95 -13.57
C LYS A 114 27.43 9.28 -14.93
N SER A 115 26.66 8.22 -15.19
CA SER A 115 26.73 7.46 -16.42
C SER A 115 25.31 7.14 -16.91
N SER A 116 24.95 7.68 -18.08
CA SER A 116 23.60 7.51 -18.60
C SER A 116 23.38 6.07 -19.07
N PRO A 117 22.31 5.37 -18.61
CA PRO A 117 22.05 4.00 -19.03
C PRO A 117 21.53 3.91 -20.46
N LYS A 118 21.27 5.03 -21.15
CA LYS A 118 20.66 5.09 -22.48
C LYS A 118 21.40 4.26 -23.53
N GLN A 119 22.73 4.30 -23.54
CA GLN A 119 23.53 3.55 -24.52
C GLN A 119 23.43 2.04 -24.31
N LEU A 120 23.33 1.57 -23.07
CA LEU A 120 23.12 0.14 -22.79
C LEU A 120 21.67 -0.25 -23.06
N ILE A 121 20.71 0.61 -22.70
CA ILE A 121 19.28 0.38 -22.97
C ILE A 121 18.98 0.31 -24.48
N SER A 122 19.70 1.06 -25.32
CA SER A 122 19.53 0.97 -26.79
C SER A 122 20.01 -0.36 -27.37
N GLN A 123 20.89 -1.08 -26.68
CA GLN A 123 21.39 -2.41 -27.06
C GLN A 123 20.45 -3.54 -26.63
N MET A 124 19.45 -3.25 -25.78
CA MET A 124 18.49 -4.26 -25.32
C MET A 124 17.73 -4.85 -26.51
N ARG A 125 17.53 -6.17 -26.47
CA ARG A 125 16.72 -6.89 -27.44
C ARG A 125 15.25 -6.85 -27.02
N GLU A 126 14.36 -7.12 -27.96
CA GLU A 126 12.94 -7.27 -27.64
C GLU A 126 12.75 -8.23 -26.46
N LYS A 127 11.84 -7.88 -25.54
CA LYS A 127 11.56 -8.63 -24.32
C LYS A 127 12.66 -8.61 -23.26
N ASP A 128 13.77 -7.88 -23.42
CA ASP A 128 14.71 -7.68 -22.31
C ASP A 128 14.11 -6.76 -21.24
N ILE A 129 14.56 -6.96 -20.01
CA ILE A 129 14.19 -6.14 -18.85
C ILE A 129 15.47 -5.52 -18.27
N ALA A 130 15.41 -4.23 -17.96
CA ALA A 130 16.38 -3.51 -17.18
C ALA A 130 15.73 -3.05 -15.87
N VAL A 131 16.47 -3.05 -14.76
CA VAL A 131 16.04 -2.47 -13.48
C VAL A 131 17.12 -1.47 -13.07
N LEU A 132 16.71 -0.22 -12.85
CA LEU A 132 17.60 0.82 -12.32
C LEU A 132 17.68 0.76 -10.80
N GLU A 133 18.74 1.30 -10.25
CA GLU A 133 18.95 1.40 -8.82
C GLU A 133 17.89 2.29 -8.12
N ASN A 134 17.79 2.14 -6.80
CA ASN A 134 16.83 2.83 -5.93
C ASN A 134 16.79 4.34 -6.19
N LEU A 135 15.62 4.82 -6.63
CA LEU A 135 15.40 6.24 -6.92
C LEU A 135 15.60 7.16 -5.71
N LEU A 136 15.50 6.64 -4.48
CA LEU A 136 15.72 7.42 -3.27
C LEU A 136 17.20 7.67 -2.95
N PHE A 137 18.15 7.11 -3.72
CA PHE A 137 19.55 7.51 -3.67
C PHE A 137 19.79 8.88 -4.32
N TYR A 138 18.79 9.43 -5.01
CA TYR A 138 18.86 10.74 -5.66
C TYR A 138 17.91 11.69 -4.94
N ASP A 139 18.43 12.71 -4.26
CA ASP A 139 17.59 13.69 -3.55
C ASP A 139 16.58 14.37 -4.49
N LYS A 140 16.99 14.55 -5.76
CA LYS A 140 16.16 15.06 -6.86
C LYS A 140 14.84 14.31 -7.07
N GLU A 141 14.75 13.04 -6.69
CA GLU A 141 13.48 12.28 -6.71
C GLU A 141 12.47 12.88 -5.73
N LYS A 142 12.90 13.13 -4.48
CA LYS A 142 12.05 13.69 -3.41
C LYS A 142 11.74 15.17 -3.68
N GLU A 143 12.67 15.88 -4.30
CA GLU A 143 12.54 17.30 -4.68
C GLU A 143 11.65 17.54 -5.91
N ASN A 144 11.09 16.49 -6.51
CA ASN A 144 10.25 16.59 -7.70
C ASN A 144 10.97 17.27 -8.90
N ASN A 145 12.27 17.01 -9.04
CA ASN A 145 13.15 17.71 -9.97
C ASN A 145 12.86 17.35 -11.44
N SER A 146 12.68 18.38 -12.28
CA SER A 146 12.37 18.19 -13.70
C SER A 146 13.50 17.56 -14.50
N ASP A 147 14.76 17.90 -14.23
CA ASP A 147 15.91 17.41 -15.00
C ASP A 147 16.16 15.93 -14.71
N PHE A 148 15.98 15.52 -13.46
CA PHE A 148 16.01 14.11 -13.09
C PHE A 148 14.90 13.30 -13.77
N ALA A 149 13.67 13.85 -13.83
CA ALA A 149 12.60 13.22 -14.58
C ALA A 149 12.88 13.14 -16.09
N ARG A 150 13.51 14.14 -16.71
CA ARG A 150 13.96 14.08 -18.12
C ARG A 150 15.05 13.04 -18.34
N LEU A 151 15.97 12.88 -17.38
CA LEU A 151 17.02 11.86 -17.41
C LEU A 151 16.40 10.46 -17.47
N LEU A 152 15.43 10.19 -16.58
CA LEU A 152 14.67 8.93 -16.55
C LEU A 152 13.84 8.74 -17.83
N ALA A 153 13.07 9.76 -18.22
CA ALA A 153 12.22 9.73 -19.41
C ALA A 153 13.03 9.45 -20.69
N GLY A 154 14.24 10.00 -20.80
CA GLY A 154 15.10 9.80 -21.96
C GLY A 154 15.61 8.37 -22.14
N CYS A 155 15.28 7.45 -21.24
CA CYS A 155 15.60 6.02 -21.33
C CYS A 155 14.47 5.20 -21.98
N ALA A 156 13.35 5.81 -22.39
CA ALA A 156 12.20 5.09 -22.93
C ALA A 156 11.38 5.93 -23.91
N ASP A 157 10.45 5.26 -24.60
CA ASP A 157 9.51 5.88 -25.53
C ASP A 157 8.11 6.09 -24.90
N VAL A 158 7.80 5.33 -23.85
CA VAL A 158 6.49 5.29 -23.17
C VAL A 158 6.73 5.13 -21.67
N TYR A 159 5.89 5.77 -20.85
CA TYR A 159 5.85 5.59 -19.41
C TYR A 159 4.61 4.82 -18.97
N VAL A 160 4.79 3.88 -18.05
CA VAL A 160 3.71 3.15 -17.39
C VAL A 160 3.86 3.30 -15.88
N ASN A 161 2.86 3.89 -15.23
CA ASN A 161 2.81 3.94 -13.77
C ASN A 161 2.09 2.71 -13.22
N GLU A 162 2.78 1.92 -12.42
CA GLU A 162 2.27 0.74 -11.73
C GLU A 162 2.35 0.89 -10.20
N ALA A 163 2.72 2.08 -9.71
CA ALA A 163 3.02 2.34 -8.31
C ALA A 163 1.93 3.15 -7.61
N PHE A 164 0.75 2.56 -7.40
CA PHE A 164 -0.36 3.23 -6.68
C PHE A 164 0.08 3.75 -5.31
N ALA A 165 0.87 2.97 -4.57
CA ALA A 165 1.38 3.34 -3.25
C ALA A 165 2.18 4.66 -3.24
N SER A 166 2.75 5.06 -4.38
CA SER A 166 3.49 6.31 -4.54
C SER A 166 2.66 7.45 -5.14
N CYS A 167 1.44 7.18 -5.61
CA CYS A 167 0.63 8.18 -6.31
C CYS A 167 0.18 9.35 -5.43
N HIS A 168 0.20 9.20 -4.10
CA HIS A 168 -0.07 10.30 -3.16
C HIS A 168 1.11 11.28 -3.00
N ARG A 169 2.25 11.02 -3.65
CA ARG A 169 3.47 11.83 -3.52
C ARG A 169 3.74 12.61 -4.79
N THR A 170 4.38 13.75 -4.62
CA THR A 170 4.90 14.59 -5.70
C THR A 170 6.34 14.23 -6.01
N GLU A 171 6.66 12.95 -6.17
CA GLU A 171 8.01 12.48 -6.52
C GLU A 171 8.24 12.64 -8.03
N ALA A 172 9.48 12.90 -8.45
CA ALA A 172 9.81 13.18 -9.86
C ALA A 172 9.39 12.02 -10.78
N SER A 173 9.66 10.77 -10.38
CA SER A 173 9.30 9.56 -11.14
C SER A 173 7.80 9.27 -11.24
N ILE A 174 6.96 9.99 -10.48
CA ILE A 174 5.51 9.82 -10.42
C ILE A 174 4.80 11.00 -11.08
N ALA A 175 5.20 12.23 -10.73
CA ALA A 175 4.47 13.43 -11.09
C ALA A 175 5.02 14.14 -12.35
N ARG A 176 6.30 13.93 -12.71
CA ARG A 176 6.96 14.69 -13.78
C ARG A 176 7.21 13.91 -15.06
N ILE A 177 7.48 12.60 -14.98
CA ILE A 177 7.71 11.80 -16.19
C ILE A 177 6.56 11.90 -17.21
N PRO A 178 5.27 11.95 -16.78
CA PRO A 178 4.17 12.16 -17.72
C PRO A 178 4.20 13.47 -18.51
N GLU A 179 5.00 14.46 -18.11
CA GLU A 179 5.22 15.69 -18.88
C GLU A 179 6.12 15.48 -20.11
N PHE A 180 6.87 14.36 -20.17
CA PHE A 180 7.88 14.11 -21.20
C PHE A 180 7.59 12.90 -22.08
N LEU A 181 6.74 11.97 -21.65
CA LEU A 181 6.44 10.74 -22.36
C LEU A 181 4.93 10.47 -22.46
N PRO A 182 4.46 9.86 -23.55
CA PRO A 182 3.16 9.20 -23.57
C PRO A 182 3.05 8.26 -22.39
N SER A 183 1.98 8.41 -21.60
CA SER A 183 1.87 7.82 -20.28
C SER A 183 0.58 7.05 -20.09
N ALA A 184 0.66 5.91 -19.42
CA ALA A 184 -0.50 5.10 -19.08
C ALA A 184 -0.42 4.53 -17.66
N ALA A 185 -1.58 4.19 -17.12
CA ALA A 185 -1.71 3.34 -15.94
C ALA A 185 -1.47 1.87 -16.33
N GLY A 186 -0.66 1.19 -15.53
CA GLY A 186 -0.52 -0.26 -15.59
C GLY A 186 -1.74 -0.98 -15.02
N LEU A 187 -1.82 -2.30 -15.25
CA LEU A 187 -3.01 -3.10 -14.91
C LEU A 187 -3.27 -3.17 -13.40
N GLY A 188 -2.23 -3.20 -12.56
CA GLY A 188 -2.37 -3.20 -11.10
C GLY A 188 -2.94 -1.87 -10.60
N LEU A 189 -2.44 -0.74 -11.11
CA LEU A 189 -2.93 0.60 -10.83
C LEU A 189 -4.39 0.77 -11.27
N VAL A 190 -4.74 0.30 -12.46
CA VAL A 190 -6.13 0.34 -12.96
C VAL A 190 -7.05 -0.47 -12.04
N ARG A 191 -6.65 -1.70 -11.67
CA ARG A 191 -7.41 -2.56 -10.76
C ARG A 191 -7.61 -1.90 -9.41
N GLU A 192 -6.54 -1.34 -8.84
CA GLU A 192 -6.55 -0.66 -7.54
C GLU A 192 -7.56 0.49 -7.51
N ILE A 193 -7.54 1.35 -8.53
CA ILE A 193 -8.45 2.49 -8.64
C ILE A 193 -9.89 2.01 -8.82
N ALA A 194 -10.13 1.07 -9.75
CA ALA A 194 -11.47 0.53 -9.98
C ALA A 194 -12.06 -0.08 -8.69
N SER A 195 -11.23 -0.80 -7.92
CA SER A 195 -11.63 -1.41 -6.65
C SER A 195 -12.04 -0.39 -5.60
N LEU A 196 -11.30 0.73 -5.50
CA LEU A 196 -11.58 1.80 -4.53
C LEU A 196 -12.73 2.72 -4.99
N GLU A 197 -12.84 3.02 -6.29
CA GLU A 197 -13.96 3.80 -6.85
C GLU A 197 -15.30 3.09 -6.63
N ARG A 198 -15.32 1.76 -6.70
CA ARG A 198 -16.52 0.96 -6.40
C ARG A 198 -17.05 1.21 -5.00
N ILE A 199 -16.16 1.42 -4.02
CA ILE A 199 -16.54 1.78 -2.64
C ILE A 199 -17.08 3.19 -2.56
N LEU A 200 -16.39 4.15 -3.17
CA LEU A 200 -16.71 5.57 -2.99
C LEU A 200 -17.97 5.98 -3.75
N ASN A 201 -18.18 5.43 -4.95
CA ASN A 201 -19.23 5.89 -5.86
C ASN A 201 -20.48 5.01 -5.81
N HIS A 202 -20.32 3.70 -5.65
CA HIS A 202 -21.43 2.73 -5.78
C HIS A 202 -21.41 1.61 -4.72
N PRO A 203 -21.28 1.93 -3.41
CA PRO A 203 -21.26 0.89 -2.39
C PRO A 203 -22.64 0.27 -2.20
N LYS A 204 -22.69 -1.07 -2.08
CA LYS A 204 -23.91 -1.77 -1.67
C LYS A 204 -24.09 -1.63 -0.16
N LYS A 205 -25.27 -1.19 0.28
CA LYS A 205 -25.61 -1.04 1.70
C LYS A 205 -26.12 -2.35 2.32
N PRO A 206 -25.88 -2.59 3.63
CA PRO A 206 -25.17 -1.71 4.56
C PRO A 206 -23.65 -1.67 4.33
N VAL A 207 -23.04 -0.50 4.47
CA VAL A 207 -21.59 -0.27 4.41
C VAL A 207 -21.02 -0.31 5.82
N VAL A 208 -20.10 -1.22 6.06
CA VAL A 208 -19.42 -1.36 7.36
C VAL A 208 -17.94 -1.06 7.18
N VAL A 209 -17.47 -0.08 7.95
CA VAL A 209 -16.08 0.35 7.97
C VAL A 209 -15.46 -0.10 9.28
N MET A 210 -14.38 -0.86 9.20
CA MET A 210 -13.61 -1.29 10.34
C MET A 210 -12.25 -0.57 10.31
N MET A 211 -11.93 0.18 11.36
CA MET A 211 -10.72 0.99 11.40
C MET A 211 -10.02 0.86 12.75
N GLY A 212 -8.73 0.52 12.70
CA GLY A 212 -7.93 0.36 13.90
C GLY A 212 -6.49 0.87 13.71
N GLY A 213 -5.54 0.25 14.41
CA GLY A 213 -4.18 0.76 14.56
C GLY A 213 -4.11 1.89 15.60
N VAL A 214 -3.04 2.69 15.57
CA VAL A 214 -2.75 3.67 16.64
C VAL A 214 -3.03 5.13 16.24
N LYS A 215 -2.65 5.53 15.03
CA LYS A 215 -2.60 6.94 14.63
C LYS A 215 -3.89 7.39 13.94
N LEU A 216 -4.70 8.22 14.60
CA LEU A 216 -5.80 8.97 13.98
C LEU A 216 -5.27 10.00 12.99
N SER A 217 -4.12 10.64 13.26
CA SER A 217 -3.55 11.70 12.40
C SER A 217 -3.42 11.29 10.93
N THR A 218 -3.11 10.02 10.65
CA THR A 218 -2.98 9.48 9.29
C THR A 218 -4.30 8.99 8.70
N LYS A 219 -5.33 8.77 9.53
CA LYS A 219 -6.60 8.13 9.14
C LYS A 219 -7.79 9.09 9.17
N ALA A 220 -7.69 10.22 9.86
CA ALA A 220 -8.81 11.13 10.10
C ALA A 220 -9.52 11.59 8.82
N PRO A 221 -8.82 12.03 7.76
CA PRO A 221 -9.49 12.46 6.52
C PRO A 221 -10.29 11.32 5.86
N ALA A 222 -9.73 10.10 5.86
CA ALA A 222 -10.41 8.92 5.33
C ALA A 222 -11.61 8.54 6.21
N LEU A 223 -11.44 8.55 7.53
CA LEU A 223 -12.50 8.26 8.49
C LEU A 223 -13.68 9.24 8.35
N GLU A 224 -13.41 10.55 8.32
CA GLU A 224 -14.43 11.59 8.12
C GLU A 224 -15.16 11.41 6.78
N ASN A 225 -14.44 11.09 5.70
CA ASN A 225 -15.08 10.91 4.40
C ASN A 225 -15.94 9.65 4.34
N LEU A 226 -15.43 8.52 4.85
CA LEU A 226 -16.15 7.25 4.89
C LEU A 226 -17.39 7.34 5.80
N ALA A 227 -17.29 8.01 6.95
CA ALA A 227 -18.39 8.16 7.90
C ALA A 227 -19.61 8.90 7.32
N LYS A 228 -19.45 9.68 6.26
CA LYS A 228 -20.57 10.34 5.55
C LYS A 228 -21.58 9.32 5.02
N PHE A 229 -21.10 8.21 4.45
CA PHE A 229 -21.97 7.23 3.79
C PHE A 229 -21.95 5.83 4.43
N ALA A 230 -20.98 5.54 5.30
CA ALA A 230 -20.98 4.33 6.11
C ALA A 230 -22.27 4.24 6.92
N ASP A 231 -22.82 3.03 7.02
CA ASP A 231 -23.93 2.74 7.93
C ASP A 231 -23.37 2.46 9.32
N GLU A 232 -22.24 1.76 9.43
CA GLU A 232 -21.55 1.48 10.69
C GLU A 232 -20.03 1.69 10.58
N VAL A 233 -19.42 2.28 11.61
CA VAL A 233 -17.98 2.50 11.73
C VAL A 233 -17.48 1.87 13.03
N LEU A 234 -16.75 0.78 12.91
CA LEU A 234 -16.23 -0.04 14.01
C LEU A 234 -14.80 0.37 14.32
N LEU A 235 -14.55 0.94 15.50
CA LEU A 235 -13.20 1.37 15.89
C LEU A 235 -12.53 0.34 16.80
N GLY A 236 -11.25 0.07 16.57
CA GLY A 236 -10.40 -0.79 17.39
C GLY A 236 -9.00 -0.20 17.61
N GLY A 237 -8.12 -0.94 18.28
CA GLY A 237 -6.73 -0.57 18.52
C GLY A 237 -6.55 0.72 19.36
N GLY A 238 -5.35 1.30 19.29
CA GLY A 238 -5.05 2.59 19.94
C GLY A 238 -5.94 3.74 19.45
N LEU A 239 -6.48 3.63 18.23
CA LEU A 239 -7.48 4.54 17.69
C LEU A 239 -8.75 4.53 18.55
N ALA A 240 -9.26 3.37 18.95
CA ALA A 240 -10.42 3.29 19.83
C ALA A 240 -10.15 3.93 21.21
N ASN A 241 -8.94 3.77 21.76
CA ASN A 241 -8.55 4.37 23.05
C ASN A 241 -8.70 5.91 23.04
N LEU A 242 -8.30 6.56 21.96
CA LEU A 242 -8.48 8.01 21.79
C LEU A 242 -9.96 8.41 21.85
N PHE A 243 -10.84 7.65 21.19
CA PHE A 243 -12.28 7.93 21.17
C PHE A 243 -12.97 7.60 22.49
N LEU A 244 -12.51 6.54 23.19
CA LEU A 244 -12.95 6.22 24.56
C LEU A 244 -12.58 7.36 25.52
N LYS A 245 -11.33 7.85 25.45
CA LYS A 245 -10.89 9.00 26.24
C LYS A 245 -11.68 10.26 25.92
N ALA A 246 -11.95 10.53 24.65
CA ALA A 246 -12.81 11.63 24.20
C ALA A 246 -14.26 11.51 24.71
N ARG A 247 -14.78 10.30 24.96
CA ARG A 247 -16.08 10.08 25.64
C ARG A 247 -16.01 10.14 27.17
N GLY A 248 -14.84 10.38 27.74
CA GLY A 248 -14.64 10.53 29.18
C GLY A 248 -14.35 9.22 29.91
N TYR A 249 -14.11 8.11 29.21
CA TYR A 249 -13.73 6.85 29.85
C TYR A 249 -12.28 6.89 30.35
N GLU A 250 -12.01 6.13 31.41
CA GLU A 250 -10.66 5.80 31.82
C GLU A 250 -10.05 4.82 30.79
N ILE A 251 -8.81 5.07 30.42
CA ILE A 251 -8.02 4.20 29.54
C ILE A 251 -6.67 3.82 30.17
N GLY A 252 -6.39 4.26 31.40
CA GLY A 252 -5.14 4.01 32.09
C GLY A 252 -3.93 4.51 31.32
N ARG A 253 -2.95 3.62 31.12
CA ARG A 253 -1.69 3.86 30.40
C ARG A 253 -1.76 3.49 28.91
N SER A 254 -2.96 3.22 28.39
CA SER A 254 -3.15 2.85 27.00
C SER A 254 -2.59 3.89 26.03
N VAL A 255 -2.12 3.45 24.86
CA VAL A 255 -1.60 4.34 23.82
C VAL A 255 -2.76 5.10 23.16
N TRP A 256 -2.60 6.41 22.99
CA TRP A 256 -3.50 7.29 22.24
C TRP A 256 -2.79 8.60 21.83
N GLU A 257 -3.24 9.24 20.74
CA GLU A 257 -2.69 10.51 20.26
C GLU A 257 -3.35 11.72 20.95
N LYS A 258 -2.75 12.19 22.06
CA LYS A 258 -3.30 13.29 22.88
C LYS A 258 -3.67 14.54 22.09
N GLN A 259 -2.84 14.92 21.13
CA GLN A 259 -3.03 16.12 20.31
C GLN A 259 -4.27 16.05 19.42
N GLN A 260 -4.81 14.84 19.19
CA GLN A 260 -5.96 14.59 18.33
C GLN A 260 -7.29 14.49 19.10
N GLU A 261 -7.31 14.73 20.42
CA GLU A 261 -8.53 14.62 21.24
C GLU A 261 -9.66 15.53 20.75
N THR A 262 -9.35 16.78 20.44
CA THR A 262 -10.34 17.75 19.91
C THR A 262 -10.95 17.26 18.61
N LEU A 263 -10.14 16.69 17.72
CA LEU A 263 -10.61 16.12 16.45
C LEU A 263 -11.47 14.88 16.68
N ALA A 264 -11.07 13.98 17.58
CA ALA A 264 -11.88 12.82 17.93
C ALA A 264 -13.24 13.22 18.52
N ARG A 265 -13.29 14.24 19.39
CA ARG A 265 -14.54 14.81 19.92
C ARG A 265 -15.43 15.37 18.82
N LYS A 266 -14.86 16.07 17.84
CA LYS A 266 -15.57 16.58 16.66
C LYS A 266 -16.19 15.43 15.85
N ILE A 267 -15.39 14.43 15.48
CA ILE A 267 -15.85 13.26 14.70
C ILE A 267 -16.96 12.50 15.45
N LEU A 268 -16.81 12.31 16.77
CA LEU A 268 -17.83 11.68 17.61
C LEU A 268 -19.14 12.44 17.65
N ARG A 269 -19.10 13.77 17.65
CA ARG A 269 -20.30 14.59 17.62
C ARG A 269 -20.99 14.49 16.27
N ASP A 270 -20.23 14.55 15.18
CA ASP A 270 -20.76 14.61 13.82
C ASP A 270 -21.29 13.22 13.34
N HIS A 271 -20.79 12.12 13.92
CA HIS A 271 -21.11 10.74 13.49
C HIS A 271 -21.43 9.78 14.65
N ARG A 272 -21.97 10.29 15.77
CA ARG A 272 -22.15 9.53 17.03
C ARG A 272 -22.84 8.18 16.87
N GLU A 273 -23.91 8.14 16.07
CA GLU A 273 -24.77 6.96 15.94
C GLU A 273 -24.11 5.85 15.11
N LYS A 274 -23.22 6.23 14.19
CA LYS A 274 -22.50 5.31 13.30
C LYS A 274 -21.24 4.76 13.94
N ILE A 275 -20.57 5.55 14.79
CA ILE A 275 -19.31 5.16 15.43
C ILE A 275 -19.57 4.23 16.62
N LYS A 276 -19.16 2.98 16.45
CA LYS A 276 -19.13 1.95 17.50
C LYS A 276 -17.76 1.93 18.13
N LEU A 277 -17.75 1.94 19.46
CA LEU A 277 -16.56 1.78 20.29
C LEU A 277 -16.67 0.45 21.03
N PRO A 278 -15.53 -0.12 21.49
CA PRO A 278 -15.54 -1.35 22.25
C PRO A 278 -16.43 -1.28 23.50
N LEU A 279 -17.13 -2.36 23.80
CA LEU A 279 -17.93 -2.56 25.02
C LEU A 279 -17.06 -3.10 26.18
N ASP A 280 -16.08 -3.90 25.82
CA ASP A 280 -15.11 -4.57 26.67
C ASP A 280 -13.75 -4.63 25.96
N VAL A 281 -12.70 -4.80 26.74
CA VAL A 281 -11.31 -4.72 26.29
C VAL A 281 -10.47 -5.77 26.97
N VAL A 282 -9.42 -6.21 26.28
CA VAL A 282 -8.33 -6.97 26.87
C VAL A 282 -7.29 -5.99 27.38
N VAL A 283 -7.03 -6.04 28.67
CA VAL A 283 -6.06 -5.18 29.36
C VAL A 283 -4.90 -5.99 29.90
N SER A 284 -3.81 -5.27 30.15
CA SER A 284 -2.59 -5.80 30.73
C SER A 284 -1.91 -4.77 31.64
N ASN A 285 -0.97 -5.23 32.48
CA ASN A 285 0.04 -4.38 33.11
C ASN A 285 1.15 -4.00 32.11
N SER A 286 2.04 -3.08 32.52
CA SER A 286 3.14 -2.58 31.69
C SER A 286 4.13 -3.66 31.25
N ASP A 287 4.33 -4.70 32.05
CA ASP A 287 5.25 -5.81 31.76
C ASP A 287 4.62 -6.91 30.88
N MET A 288 3.34 -6.78 30.53
CA MET A 288 2.59 -7.74 29.71
C MET A 288 2.46 -9.16 30.28
N GLU A 289 2.60 -9.30 31.60
CA GLU A 289 2.47 -10.60 32.31
C GLU A 289 1.03 -10.92 32.70
N MET A 290 0.19 -9.89 32.88
CA MET A 290 -1.22 -10.03 33.22
C MET A 290 -2.09 -9.83 32.00
N VAL A 291 -3.10 -10.69 31.83
CA VAL A 291 -4.11 -10.57 30.77
C VAL A 291 -5.49 -10.71 31.39
N GLU A 292 -6.28 -9.65 31.32
CA GLU A 292 -7.63 -9.60 31.89
C GLU A 292 -8.61 -9.04 30.86
N VAL A 293 -9.84 -9.54 30.84
CA VAL A 293 -10.94 -8.96 30.08
C VAL A 293 -11.79 -8.14 31.04
N VAL A 294 -11.95 -6.85 30.75
CA VAL A 294 -12.74 -5.93 31.59
C VAL A 294 -13.73 -5.15 30.73
N LYS A 295 -14.85 -4.71 31.32
CA LYS A 295 -15.71 -3.71 30.67
C LYS A 295 -14.95 -2.39 30.56
N ILE A 296 -15.31 -1.54 29.60
CA ILE A 296 -14.70 -0.20 29.48
C ILE A 296 -14.80 0.60 30.78
N SER A 297 -15.92 0.50 31.50
CA SER A 297 -16.14 1.20 32.78
C SER A 297 -15.25 0.71 33.93
N GLU A 298 -14.59 -0.44 33.77
CA GLU A 298 -13.79 -1.11 34.80
C GLU A 298 -12.28 -1.00 34.54
N VAL A 299 -11.87 -0.26 33.50
CA VAL A 299 -10.47 -0.01 33.19
C VAL A 299 -9.82 0.80 34.31
N LYS A 300 -8.74 0.28 34.89
CA LYS A 300 -8.02 0.90 36.01
C LYS A 300 -6.88 1.81 35.53
N PRO A 301 -6.41 2.79 36.34
CA PRO A 301 -5.36 3.72 35.94
C PRO A 301 -4.01 3.10 35.52
N HIS A 302 -3.71 1.89 35.99
CA HIS A 302 -2.46 1.18 35.65
C HIS A 302 -2.61 0.19 34.49
N HIS A 303 -3.82 -0.01 33.96
CA HIS A 303 -4.08 -0.89 32.83
C HIS A 303 -3.61 -0.29 31.51
N MET A 304 -3.24 -1.15 30.58
CA MET A 304 -3.06 -0.86 29.15
C MET A 304 -4.05 -1.70 28.36
N ILE A 305 -4.91 -1.05 27.57
CA ILE A 305 -5.82 -1.66 26.61
C ILE A 305 -5.02 -2.07 25.37
N LEU A 306 -5.01 -3.36 25.08
CA LEU A 306 -4.19 -3.95 24.02
C LEU A 306 -4.99 -4.74 22.98
N ASP A 307 -6.25 -5.08 23.24
CA ASP A 307 -7.16 -5.68 22.24
C ASP A 307 -8.63 -5.40 22.60
N ILE A 308 -9.53 -5.62 21.65
CA ILE A 308 -10.97 -5.64 21.90
C ILE A 308 -11.39 -6.93 22.62
N GLY A 309 -12.36 -6.82 23.54
CA GLY A 309 -12.85 -7.96 24.30
C GLY A 309 -13.86 -8.83 23.52
N PRO A 310 -14.21 -10.01 24.06
CA PRO A 310 -15.14 -10.95 23.44
C PRO A 310 -16.55 -10.39 23.19
N ALA A 311 -17.08 -9.52 24.06
CA ALA A 311 -18.40 -8.91 23.83
C ALA A 311 -18.36 -7.97 22.62
N THR A 312 -17.29 -7.18 22.50
CA THR A 312 -17.03 -6.30 21.34
C THR A 312 -16.86 -7.11 20.07
N ILE A 313 -16.09 -8.21 20.10
CA ILE A 313 -15.94 -9.12 18.95
C ILE A 313 -17.31 -9.63 18.50
N GLY A 314 -18.17 -10.04 19.44
CA GLY A 314 -19.53 -10.49 19.16
C GLY A 314 -20.39 -9.41 18.50
N GLU A 315 -20.37 -8.18 19.02
CA GLU A 315 -21.12 -7.06 18.48
C GLU A 315 -20.62 -6.69 17.07
N TYR A 316 -19.31 -6.52 16.91
CA TYR A 316 -18.68 -6.17 15.62
C TYR A 316 -18.94 -7.25 14.58
N SER A 317 -18.92 -8.52 14.97
CA SER A 317 -19.30 -9.64 14.11
C SER A 317 -20.75 -9.54 13.63
N GLY A 318 -21.67 -9.05 14.46
CA GLY A 318 -23.06 -8.80 14.09
C GLY A 318 -23.20 -7.78 12.97
N TYR A 319 -22.46 -6.68 13.04
CA TYR A 319 -22.44 -5.66 11.98
C TYR A 319 -21.82 -6.20 10.69
N LEU A 320 -20.67 -6.89 10.77
CA LEU A 320 -19.98 -7.47 9.59
C LEU A 320 -20.85 -8.50 8.84
N LYS A 321 -21.64 -9.31 9.57
CA LYS A 321 -22.58 -10.27 8.95
C LYS A 321 -23.71 -9.60 8.19
N LYS A 322 -24.10 -8.38 8.56
CA LYS A 322 -25.17 -7.61 7.87
C LYS A 322 -24.64 -6.79 6.70
N GLY A 323 -23.38 -6.34 6.77
CA GLY A 323 -22.75 -5.50 5.74
C GLY A 323 -22.73 -6.17 4.37
N LYS A 324 -22.95 -5.36 3.33
CA LYS A 324 -22.88 -5.70 1.89
C LYS A 324 -21.68 -5.06 1.18
N THR A 325 -21.06 -4.06 1.82
CA THR A 325 -19.74 -3.54 1.47
C THR A 325 -18.93 -3.44 2.75
N LEU A 326 -17.77 -4.08 2.78
CA LEU A 326 -16.89 -4.12 3.95
C LEU A 326 -15.57 -3.42 3.62
N ILE A 327 -15.13 -2.51 4.49
CA ILE A 327 -13.85 -1.79 4.36
C ILE A 327 -13.06 -2.04 5.64
N TRP A 328 -11.79 -2.43 5.53
CA TRP A 328 -10.94 -2.63 6.70
C TRP A 328 -9.57 -1.95 6.57
N ASN A 329 -9.23 -1.11 7.55
CA ASN A 329 -7.92 -0.48 7.66
C ASN A 329 -7.44 -0.33 9.12
N GLY A 330 -6.54 -1.22 9.54
CA GLY A 330 -5.85 -1.23 10.83
C GLY A 330 -6.33 -2.34 11.78
N PRO A 331 -5.43 -2.99 12.53
CA PRO A 331 -5.76 -4.08 13.45
C PRO A 331 -6.58 -3.59 14.65
N MET A 332 -7.28 -4.51 15.32
CA MET A 332 -8.15 -4.22 16.47
C MET A 332 -7.40 -4.24 17.81
N GLY A 333 -6.20 -4.79 17.82
CA GLY A 333 -5.33 -4.95 18.98
C GLY A 333 -3.88 -5.14 18.56
N TYR A 334 -3.00 -5.36 19.55
CA TYR A 334 -1.58 -5.60 19.37
C TYR A 334 -1.31 -7.04 18.92
N PHE A 335 -1.71 -7.33 17.68
CA PHE A 335 -1.88 -8.70 17.15
C PHE A 335 -0.59 -9.52 17.02
N GLU A 336 0.55 -8.85 17.01
CA GLU A 336 1.89 -9.43 17.01
C GLU A 336 2.18 -10.18 18.32
N LYS A 337 1.44 -9.85 19.39
CA LYS A 337 1.48 -10.56 20.67
C LYS A 337 0.26 -11.45 20.81
N LYS A 338 0.49 -12.76 20.94
CA LYS A 338 -0.55 -13.80 20.98
C LYS A 338 -1.75 -13.46 21.89
N PRO A 339 -1.57 -12.99 23.16
CA PRO A 339 -2.70 -12.67 24.02
C PRO A 339 -3.60 -11.53 23.53
N PHE A 340 -3.09 -10.66 22.66
CA PHE A 340 -3.75 -9.45 22.17
C PHE A 340 -4.06 -9.50 20.67
N SER A 341 -4.11 -10.73 20.13
CA SER A 341 -4.35 -11.01 18.71
C SER A 341 -5.76 -11.48 18.39
N HIS A 342 -6.55 -11.81 19.41
CA HIS A 342 -7.83 -12.48 19.26
C HIS A 342 -8.86 -11.61 18.56
N GLY A 343 -8.95 -10.32 18.89
CA GLY A 343 -9.87 -9.38 18.24
C GLY A 343 -9.58 -9.21 16.76
N THR A 344 -8.33 -8.90 16.43
CA THR A 344 -7.86 -8.77 15.04
C THR A 344 -8.13 -10.05 14.25
N TYR A 345 -7.67 -11.21 14.72
CA TYR A 345 -7.81 -12.44 13.96
C TYR A 345 -9.24 -12.96 13.87
N SER A 346 -10.09 -12.73 14.88
CA SER A 346 -11.50 -13.14 14.82
C SER A 346 -12.25 -12.34 13.76
N LEU A 347 -12.08 -11.02 13.74
CA LEU A 347 -12.73 -10.16 12.75
C LEU A 347 -12.11 -10.33 11.36
N ALA A 348 -10.80 -10.60 11.25
CA ALA A 348 -10.14 -10.93 9.99
C ALA A 348 -10.75 -12.16 9.33
N ARG A 349 -10.91 -13.25 10.09
CA ARG A 349 -11.51 -14.49 9.59
C ARG A 349 -12.93 -14.28 9.10
N LEU A 350 -13.73 -13.56 9.88
CA LEU A 350 -15.10 -13.24 9.49
C LEU A 350 -15.14 -12.35 8.25
N PHE A 351 -14.33 -11.29 8.21
CA PHE A 351 -14.21 -10.39 7.06
C PHE A 351 -13.86 -11.17 5.79
N ALA A 352 -12.81 -11.98 5.82
CA ALA A 352 -12.39 -12.78 4.67
C ALA A 352 -13.43 -13.84 4.27
N SER A 353 -14.13 -14.46 5.22
CA SER A 353 -15.17 -15.47 4.91
C SER A 353 -16.40 -14.89 4.20
N ARG A 354 -16.66 -13.60 4.40
CA ARG A 354 -17.80 -12.87 3.82
C ARG A 354 -17.46 -12.30 2.45
N THR A 355 -16.22 -11.83 2.31
CA THR A 355 -15.72 -11.17 1.10
C THR A 355 -15.36 -12.20 0.03
N GLY A 356 -15.21 -11.75 -1.21
CA GLY A 356 -14.89 -12.60 -2.37
C GLY A 356 -15.98 -13.60 -2.80
N ARG A 357 -17.07 -13.70 -2.04
CA ARG A 357 -18.21 -14.60 -2.31
C ARG A 357 -19.54 -13.89 -2.20
N GLU A 358 -19.86 -13.37 -1.02
CA GLU A 358 -21.20 -12.85 -0.73
C GLU A 358 -21.30 -11.34 -0.85
N VAL A 359 -20.24 -10.64 -0.43
CA VAL A 359 -20.22 -9.19 -0.32
C VAL A 359 -18.89 -8.66 -0.82
N TYR A 360 -18.85 -7.39 -1.22
CA TYR A 360 -17.62 -6.78 -1.70
C TYR A 360 -16.79 -6.27 -0.53
N GLY A 361 -15.54 -6.70 -0.45
CA GLY A 361 -14.61 -6.36 0.62
C GLY A 361 -13.31 -5.75 0.14
N VAL A 362 -12.88 -4.69 0.81
CA VAL A 362 -11.55 -4.12 0.61
C VAL A 362 -10.81 -4.01 1.93
N ALA A 363 -9.61 -4.59 1.97
CA ALA A 363 -8.69 -4.47 3.09
C ALA A 363 -7.42 -3.73 2.64
N GLY A 364 -6.84 -2.94 3.54
CA GLY A 364 -5.55 -2.32 3.26
C GLY A 364 -4.88 -1.73 4.49
N GLY A 365 -3.63 -1.33 4.31
CA GLY A 365 -2.71 -0.94 5.39
C GLY A 365 -1.85 -2.14 5.81
N GLY A 366 -0.53 -1.91 5.94
CA GLY A 366 0.47 -2.97 6.11
C GLY A 366 0.13 -3.97 7.22
N GLU A 367 -0.15 -3.48 8.43
CA GLU A 367 -0.50 -4.32 9.59
C GLU A 367 -1.79 -5.15 9.37
N THR A 368 -2.76 -4.61 8.62
CA THR A 368 -3.99 -5.35 8.30
C THR A 368 -3.71 -6.47 7.32
N LEU A 369 -2.90 -6.21 6.31
CA LEU A 369 -2.53 -7.21 5.33
C LEU A 369 -1.68 -8.31 5.96
N GLU A 370 -0.75 -7.95 6.83
CA GLU A 370 0.03 -8.90 7.61
C GLU A 370 -0.87 -9.80 8.48
N ALA A 371 -1.85 -9.22 9.18
CA ALA A 371 -2.79 -10.00 9.97
C ALA A 371 -3.63 -10.97 9.12
N ILE A 372 -4.02 -10.60 7.90
CA ILE A 372 -4.74 -11.47 6.96
C ILE A 372 -3.79 -12.54 6.39
N HIS A 373 -2.54 -12.18 6.11
CA HIS A 373 -1.50 -13.07 5.61
C HIS A 373 -1.16 -14.18 6.59
N ASN A 374 -1.00 -13.84 7.87
CA ASN A 374 -0.76 -14.80 8.95
C ASN A 374 -1.90 -15.83 9.08
N LEU A 375 -3.09 -15.54 8.55
CA LEU A 375 -4.24 -16.44 8.51
C LEU A 375 -4.38 -17.19 7.17
N GLY A 376 -3.59 -16.87 6.15
CA GLY A 376 -3.67 -17.44 4.81
C GLY A 376 -4.99 -17.15 4.10
N MET A 377 -5.55 -15.95 4.33
CA MET A 377 -6.91 -15.60 3.95
C MET A 377 -7.04 -14.52 2.85
N GLU A 378 -5.92 -14.01 2.33
CA GLU A 378 -5.92 -12.91 1.35
C GLU A 378 -6.70 -13.26 0.09
N LYS A 379 -6.58 -14.51 -0.36
CA LYS A 379 -7.24 -15.01 -1.57
C LYS A 379 -8.77 -15.00 -1.49
N TYR A 380 -9.35 -14.80 -0.31
CA TYR A 380 -10.79 -14.72 -0.11
C TYR A 380 -11.32 -13.28 -0.11
N ILE A 381 -10.46 -12.27 -0.18
CA ILE A 381 -10.86 -10.86 -0.17
C ILE A 381 -10.93 -10.35 -1.61
N ASP A 382 -11.99 -9.60 -1.97
CA ASP A 382 -12.15 -9.08 -3.33
C ASP A 382 -11.00 -8.16 -3.76
N HIS A 383 -10.53 -7.30 -2.85
CA HIS A 383 -9.39 -6.44 -3.10
C HIS A 383 -8.53 -6.23 -1.85
N VAL A 384 -7.24 -6.53 -1.99
CA VAL A 384 -6.20 -6.25 -0.99
C VAL A 384 -5.33 -5.11 -1.51
N SER A 385 -5.48 -3.94 -0.89
CA SER A 385 -4.78 -2.73 -1.31
C SER A 385 -3.37 -2.66 -0.75
N THR A 386 -2.37 -2.71 -1.63
CA THR A 386 -0.96 -2.46 -1.29
C THR A 386 -0.60 -0.96 -1.26
N GLY A 387 -1.61 -0.08 -1.41
CA GLY A 387 -1.44 1.37 -1.51
C GLY A 387 -1.05 2.09 -0.22
N GLY A 388 -1.25 1.47 0.94
CA GLY A 388 -0.93 2.08 2.24
C GLY A 388 -1.53 3.48 2.41
N GLY A 389 -0.68 4.50 2.53
CA GLY A 389 -1.11 5.91 2.63
C GLY A 389 -1.87 6.42 1.41
N ALA A 390 -1.55 5.96 0.19
CA ALA A 390 -2.27 6.35 -1.02
C ALA A 390 -3.72 5.85 -1.02
N MET A 391 -3.97 4.66 -0.47
CA MET A 391 -5.34 4.16 -0.28
C MET A 391 -6.13 5.09 0.65
N LEU A 392 -5.54 5.50 1.78
CA LEU A 392 -6.19 6.39 2.74
C LEU A 392 -6.47 7.77 2.13
N ASP A 393 -5.51 8.35 1.41
CA ASP A 393 -5.71 9.63 0.73
C ASP A 393 -6.78 9.54 -0.36
N PHE A 394 -6.81 8.42 -1.11
CA PHE A 394 -7.87 8.17 -2.09
C PHE A 394 -9.24 8.04 -1.43
N LEU A 395 -9.36 7.26 -0.34
CA LEU A 395 -10.61 7.10 0.42
C LEU A 395 -11.04 8.40 1.12
N ALA A 396 -10.11 9.30 1.41
CA ALA A 396 -10.39 10.66 1.87
C ALA A 396 -10.95 11.57 0.75
N GLY A 397 -11.00 11.10 -0.49
CA GLY A 397 -11.43 11.88 -1.65
C GLY A 397 -10.39 12.90 -2.14
N LYS A 398 -9.11 12.72 -1.77
CA LYS A 398 -8.04 13.62 -2.23
C LYS A 398 -7.66 13.31 -3.67
N GLU A 399 -7.31 14.36 -4.40
CA GLU A 399 -6.66 14.22 -5.70
C GLU A 399 -5.21 13.75 -5.49
N LEU A 400 -4.87 12.58 -6.03
CA LEU A 400 -3.52 12.01 -5.93
C LEU A 400 -2.62 12.58 -7.04
N PRO A 401 -1.46 13.21 -6.72
CA PRO A 401 -0.57 13.81 -7.72
C PRO A 401 -0.19 12.87 -8.87
N GLY A 402 0.11 11.60 -8.57
CA GLY A 402 0.46 10.61 -9.58
C GLY A 402 -0.69 10.24 -10.52
N LEU A 403 -1.94 10.25 -10.03
CA LEU A 403 -3.10 10.01 -10.88
C LEU A 403 -3.41 11.25 -11.73
N LYS A 404 -3.29 12.44 -11.13
CA LYS A 404 -3.45 13.72 -11.84
C LYS A 404 -2.43 13.86 -12.98
N ALA A 405 -1.19 13.46 -12.76
CA ALA A 405 -0.15 13.51 -13.78
C ALA A 405 -0.49 12.61 -14.98
N LEU A 406 -1.12 11.46 -14.75
CA LEU A 406 -1.57 10.55 -15.83
C LEU A 406 -2.81 11.04 -16.57
N MET A 407 -3.64 11.90 -15.95
CA MET A 407 -4.88 12.40 -16.56
C MET A 407 -4.65 13.47 -17.65
N LYS A 408 -3.41 13.72 -18.07
CA LYS A 408 -3.07 14.75 -19.05
C LYS A 408 -2.48 14.15 -20.32
N THR A 409 -3.25 14.23 -21.40
CA THR A 409 -2.79 14.58 -22.76
C THR A 409 -4.04 14.77 -23.64
N GLU A 410 -4.53 16.01 -23.73
CA GLU A 410 -5.13 16.50 -24.98
C GLU A 410 -4.06 17.33 -25.71
#